data_AF-A0A7Y2JS97-F1
#
_entry.id   AF-A0A7Y2JS97-F1
#
_cell.length_a   1.000
_cell.length_b   1.000
_cell.length_c   1.000
_cell.angle_alpha   90.00
_cell.angle_beta   90.00
_cell.angle_gamma   90.00
#
_symmetry.space_group_name_H-M   'P 1'
#
loop_
_entity.id
_entity.type
_entity.pdbx_description
1 polymer ?
#
loop_
_entity_poly.entity_id
_entity_poly.type
_entity_poly.pdbx_seq_one_letter_code
_entity_poly.pdbx_strand_id
1 'polypeptide(L)'
;MSTWSKNNAAHTQTWFTLKVLDQSGRVFSRSGSIKVKQFAFWNPTASKRVRSVQARALAIQIDNVFRMVFLAEFESGVTRTAAINAMKKILSDGEKTMSDLGCKNDENYKFLGEPGDA
;
A
#
# COMPACT_ATOMS: atom_id res chain seq x y z
N MET A 1 -0.59 -17.69 3.39
CA MET A 1 -1.59 -16.59 3.34
C MET A 1 -1.17 -15.59 4.39
N SER A 2 -0.71 -14.41 4.00
CA SER A 2 -0.38 -13.38 4.98
C SER A 2 -1.66 -12.93 5.68
N THR A 3 -1.68 -13.00 7.00
CA THR A 3 -2.87 -12.75 7.80
C THR A 3 -3.04 -11.24 7.93
N TRP A 4 -3.94 -10.67 7.14
CA TRP A 4 -4.37 -9.27 7.30
C TRP A 4 -4.76 -9.02 8.77
N SER A 5 -3.98 -8.21 9.47
CA SER A 5 -4.00 -8.14 10.94
C SER A 5 -3.85 -6.71 11.43
N LYS A 6 -4.65 -6.33 12.43
CA LYS A 6 -4.57 -5.03 13.10
C LYS A 6 -3.31 -4.86 13.93
N ASN A 7 -2.64 -5.96 14.28
CA ASN A 7 -1.42 -5.94 15.09
C ASN A 7 -0.16 -5.70 14.25
N ASN A 8 -0.29 -5.67 12.92
CA ASN A 8 0.79 -5.30 12.02
C ASN A 8 0.60 -3.83 11.61
N ALA A 9 1.61 -2.98 11.85
CA ALA A 9 1.46 -1.55 11.62
C ALA A 9 1.38 -1.27 10.12
N ALA A 10 2.19 -1.92 9.28
CA ALA A 10 2.09 -1.77 7.83
C ALA A 10 0.68 -2.04 7.27
N HIS A 11 -0.04 -3.05 7.77
CA HIS A 11 -1.43 -3.31 7.41
C HIS A 11 -2.36 -2.17 7.82
N THR A 12 -2.28 -1.73 9.08
CA THR A 12 -3.16 -0.66 9.60
C THR A 12 -2.91 0.67 8.92
N GLN A 13 -1.63 1.03 8.70
CA GLN A 13 -1.25 2.25 8.01
C GLN A 13 -1.58 2.19 6.52
N THR A 14 -1.43 1.04 5.86
CA THR A 14 -1.88 0.87 4.46
C THR A 14 -3.39 1.12 4.33
N TRP A 15 -4.19 0.51 5.21
CA TRP A 15 -5.63 0.74 5.21
C TRP A 15 -6.00 2.20 5.47
N PHE A 16 -5.38 2.80 6.49
CA PHE A 16 -5.69 4.18 6.85
C PHE A 16 -5.29 5.16 5.75
N THR A 17 -4.09 5.00 5.16
CA THR A 17 -3.65 5.81 4.01
C THR A 17 -4.63 5.69 2.84
N LEU A 18 -5.04 4.48 2.47
CA LEU A 18 -6.01 4.28 1.39
C LEU A 18 -7.38 4.88 1.71
N LYS A 19 -7.76 4.95 2.99
CA LYS A 19 -8.98 5.64 3.42
C LYS A 19 -8.84 7.17 3.30
N VAL A 20 -7.72 7.74 3.74
CA VAL A 20 -7.44 9.19 3.65
C VAL A 20 -7.33 9.65 2.20
N LEU A 21 -6.77 8.82 1.32
CA LEU A 21 -6.66 9.07 -0.11
C LEU A 21 -7.97 8.72 -0.89
N ASP A 22 -9.07 8.46 -0.18
CA ASP A 22 -10.38 8.11 -0.73
C ASP A 22 -10.36 6.92 -1.73
N GLN A 23 -9.45 5.96 -1.51
CA GLN A 23 -9.36 4.76 -2.35
C GLN A 23 -10.30 3.65 -1.88
N SER A 24 -10.71 3.66 -0.61
CA SER A 24 -11.68 2.69 -0.06
C SER A 24 -12.36 3.24 1.20
N GLY A 25 -13.69 3.13 1.26
CA GLY A 25 -14.49 3.48 2.44
C GLY A 25 -14.72 2.33 3.43
N ARG A 26 -14.09 1.16 3.25
CA ARG A 26 -14.36 -0.02 4.10
C ARG A 26 -13.61 0.05 5.42
N VAL A 27 -14.21 -0.53 6.47
CA VAL A 27 -13.57 -0.71 7.78
C VAL A 27 -12.47 -1.77 7.71
N PHE A 28 -11.39 -1.60 8.49
CA PHE A 28 -10.19 -2.45 8.45
C PHE A 28 -10.49 -3.96 8.35
N SER A 29 -11.39 -4.49 9.19
CA SER A 29 -11.71 -5.93 9.25
C SER A 29 -12.29 -6.50 7.96
N ARG A 30 -12.79 -5.65 7.07
CA ARG A 30 -13.35 -6.02 5.76
C ARG A 30 -12.50 -5.53 4.59
N SER A 31 -11.32 -4.95 4.85
CA SER A 31 -10.53 -4.28 3.82
C SER A 31 -9.47 -5.15 3.18
N GLY A 32 -8.93 -6.13 3.90
CA GLY A 32 -7.82 -6.95 3.41
C GLY A 32 -8.09 -7.66 2.09
N SER A 33 -9.32 -8.15 1.87
CA SER A 33 -9.73 -8.85 0.64
C SER A 33 -10.20 -7.94 -0.49
N ILE A 34 -10.25 -6.62 -0.29
CA ILE A 34 -10.62 -5.68 -1.34
C ILE A 34 -9.56 -5.73 -2.43
N LYS A 35 -10.01 -5.99 -3.65
CA LYS A 35 -9.15 -6.02 -4.82
C LYS A 35 -8.77 -4.61 -5.25
N VAL A 36 -7.56 -4.44 -5.77
CA VAL A 36 -7.07 -3.16 -6.32
C VAL A 36 -8.02 -2.61 -7.38
N LYS A 37 -8.67 -3.47 -8.17
CA LYS A 37 -9.68 -3.05 -9.15
C LYS A 37 -10.93 -2.40 -8.57
N GLN A 38 -11.11 -2.47 -7.26
CA GLN A 38 -12.21 -1.85 -6.53
C GLN A 38 -11.79 -0.53 -5.86
N PHE A 39 -10.52 -0.12 -6.00
CA PHE A 39 -10.07 1.19 -5.51
C PHE A 39 -10.54 2.31 -6.45
N ALA A 40 -10.77 3.49 -5.89
CA ALA A 40 -11.33 4.63 -6.63
C ALA A 40 -10.49 5.04 -7.86
N PHE A 41 -9.16 4.94 -7.81
CA PHE A 41 -8.31 5.30 -8.96
C PHE A 41 -8.47 4.35 -10.17
N TRP A 42 -8.99 3.13 -9.96
CA TRP A 42 -8.96 2.08 -10.98
C TRP A 42 -10.03 2.30 -12.04
N ASN A 43 -9.59 2.66 -13.25
CA ASN A 43 -10.45 2.74 -14.41
C ASN A 43 -10.34 1.45 -15.26
N PRO A 44 -11.42 0.64 -15.40
CA PRO A 44 -11.38 -0.60 -16.19
C PRO A 44 -11.15 -0.36 -17.69
N THR A 45 -11.53 0.81 -18.22
CA THR A 45 -11.36 1.15 -19.64
C THR A 45 -9.98 1.75 -19.95
N ALA A 46 -9.21 2.11 -18.92
CA ALA A 46 -7.87 2.65 -19.11
C ALA A 46 -6.92 1.59 -19.67
N SER A 47 -6.09 1.99 -20.64
CA SER A 47 -5.02 1.15 -21.17
C SER A 47 -4.03 0.75 -20.08
N LYS A 48 -3.30 -0.36 -20.30
CA LYS A 48 -2.26 -0.83 -19.37
C LYS A 48 -1.23 0.26 -19.03
N ARG A 49 -0.86 1.08 -20.03
CA ARG A 49 0.09 2.20 -19.84
C ARG A 49 -0.48 3.28 -18.92
N VAL A 50 -1.72 3.72 -19.16
CA VAL A 50 -2.38 4.75 -18.32
C VAL A 50 -2.53 4.23 -16.89
N ARG A 51 -2.98 2.98 -16.72
CA ARG A 51 -3.13 2.35 -15.40
C ARG A 51 -1.81 2.27 -14.64
N SER A 52 -0.72 1.95 -15.32
CA SER A 52 0.63 1.91 -14.76
C SER A 52 1.12 3.29 -14.28
N VAL A 53 0.73 4.37 -14.98
CA VAL A 53 1.02 5.76 -14.56
C VAL A 53 0.21 6.12 -13.32
N GLN A 54 -1.10 5.83 -13.31
CA GLN A 54 -1.97 6.09 -12.17
C GLN A 54 -1.53 5.31 -10.91
N ALA A 55 -1.19 4.03 -11.08
CA ALA A 55 -0.66 3.18 -10.01
C ALA A 55 0.64 3.75 -9.43
N ARG A 56 1.54 4.29 -10.28
CA ARG A 56 2.76 4.96 -9.82
C ARG A 56 2.44 6.24 -9.03
N ALA A 57 1.49 7.04 -9.50
CA ALA A 57 1.07 8.26 -8.81
C ALA A 57 0.50 7.94 -7.41
N LEU A 58 -0.36 6.94 -7.30
CA LEU A 58 -0.88 6.48 -6.01
C LEU A 58 0.23 5.91 -5.11
N ALA A 59 1.16 5.12 -5.65
CA ALA A 59 2.32 4.62 -4.89
C ALA A 59 3.18 5.75 -4.31
N ILE A 60 3.37 6.85 -5.05
CA ILE A 60 4.08 8.04 -4.55
C ILE A 60 3.31 8.72 -3.42
N GLN A 61 1.98 8.81 -3.52
CA GLN A 61 1.16 9.38 -2.46
C GLN A 61 1.23 8.52 -1.18
N ILE A 62 1.18 7.19 -1.32
CA ILE A 62 1.34 6.27 -0.19
C ILE A 62 2.71 6.44 0.46
N ASP A 63 3.80 6.45 -0.33
CA ASP A 63 5.16 6.70 0.18
C ASP A 63 5.26 8.01 0.96
N ASN A 64 4.68 9.09 0.43
CA ASN A 64 4.72 10.39 1.08
C ASN A 64 3.95 10.36 2.40
N VAL A 65 2.76 9.75 2.46
CA VAL A 65 2.00 9.61 3.72
C VAL A 65 2.79 8.79 4.74
N PHE A 66 3.37 7.66 4.33
CA PHE A 66 4.14 6.82 5.23
C PHE A 66 5.33 7.56 5.83
N ARG A 67 6.15 8.20 5.00
CA ARG A 67 7.37 8.85 5.48
C ARG A 67 7.14 10.20 6.14
N MET A 68 6.18 10.99 5.68
CA MET A 68 5.97 12.35 6.18
C MET A 68 4.95 12.43 7.31
N VAL A 69 3.96 11.52 7.35
CA VAL A 69 2.90 11.52 8.36
C VAL A 69 3.13 10.45 9.42
N PHE A 70 3.47 9.23 8.99
CA PHE A 70 3.76 8.13 9.94
C PHE A 70 5.22 8.00 10.31
N LEU A 71 6.08 8.87 9.76
CA LEU A 71 7.52 8.89 10.01
C LEU A 71 8.16 7.50 9.81
N ALA A 72 7.61 6.72 8.88
CA ALA A 72 8.13 5.40 8.56
C ALA A 72 9.50 5.54 7.88
N GLU A 73 10.42 4.68 8.24
CA GLU A 73 11.72 4.55 7.60
C GLU A 73 11.68 3.43 6.57
N PHE A 74 12.65 3.38 5.66
CA PHE A 74 12.77 2.23 4.77
C PHE A 74 13.43 1.08 5.51
N GLU A 75 13.00 -0.15 5.21
CA GLU A 75 13.69 -1.35 5.66
C GLU A 75 15.12 -1.43 5.09
N SER A 76 15.98 -2.22 5.74
CA SER A 76 17.39 -2.35 5.35
C SER A 76 17.54 -2.77 3.88
N GLY A 77 18.32 -1.99 3.11
CA GLY A 77 18.54 -2.23 1.68
C GLY A 77 17.41 -1.76 0.76
N VAL A 78 16.30 -1.25 1.31
CA VAL A 78 15.19 -0.71 0.52
C VAL A 78 15.45 0.76 0.17
N THR A 79 15.34 1.09 -1.11
CA THR A 79 15.36 2.48 -1.58
C THR A 79 13.94 2.96 -1.86
N ARG A 80 13.73 4.28 -1.81
CA ARG A 80 12.46 4.90 -2.21
C ARG A 80 11.98 4.43 -3.59
N THR A 81 12.89 4.35 -4.56
CA THR A 81 12.58 3.89 -5.92
C THR A 81 12.13 2.43 -5.92
N ALA A 82 12.79 1.57 -5.14
CA ALA A 82 12.42 0.17 -4.98
C ALA A 82 11.02 0.02 -4.35
N ALA A 83 10.75 0.72 -3.24
CA ALA A 83 9.45 0.68 -2.57
C ALA A 83 8.30 1.16 -3.47
N ILE A 84 8.47 2.29 -4.17
CA ILE A 84 7.48 2.82 -5.12
C ILE A 84 7.23 1.83 -6.26
N ASN A 85 8.28 1.23 -6.82
CA ASN A 85 8.14 0.25 -7.90
C ASN A 85 7.44 -1.03 -7.42
N ALA A 86 7.72 -1.48 -6.19
CA ALA A 86 7.07 -2.62 -5.57
C ALA A 86 5.56 -2.38 -5.36
N MET A 87 5.19 -1.23 -4.78
CA MET A 87 3.79 -0.82 -4.64
C MET A 87 3.10 -0.69 -6.00
N LYS A 88 3.75 -0.03 -6.97
CA LYS A 88 3.22 0.12 -8.33
C LYS A 88 2.90 -1.24 -8.96
N LYS A 89 3.76 -2.25 -8.78
CA LYS A 89 3.55 -3.60 -9.32
C LYS A 89 2.24 -4.21 -8.78
N ILE A 90 1.98 -4.07 -7.48
CA ILE A 90 0.73 -4.52 -6.85
C ILE A 90 -0.46 -3.70 -7.36
N LEU A 91 -0.34 -2.37 -7.35
CA LEU A 91 -1.40 -1.44 -7.78
C LEU A 91 -1.71 -1.51 -9.27
N SER A 92 -0.85 -2.11 -10.09
CA SER A 92 -1.11 -2.32 -11.52
C SER A 92 -1.88 -3.62 -11.80
N ASP A 93 -2.01 -4.49 -10.81
CA ASP A 93 -2.70 -5.78 -10.90
C ASP A 93 -4.04 -5.73 -10.17
N GLY A 94 -5.13 -5.85 -10.93
CA GLY A 94 -6.48 -5.67 -10.42
C GLY A 94 -6.97 -6.82 -9.55
N GLU A 95 -6.31 -7.98 -9.61
CA GLU A 95 -6.66 -9.14 -8.79
C GLU A 95 -5.91 -9.19 -7.46
N LYS A 96 -4.85 -8.38 -7.33
CA LYS A 96 -4.18 -8.15 -6.04
C LYS A 96 -5.12 -7.45 -5.07
N THR A 97 -4.84 -7.65 -3.80
CA THR A 97 -5.67 -7.18 -2.71
C THR A 97 -4.98 -6.07 -1.91
N MET A 98 -5.75 -5.37 -1.08
CA MET A 98 -5.20 -4.45 -0.08
C MET A 98 -4.24 -5.17 0.86
N SER A 99 -4.50 -6.43 1.20
CA SER A 99 -3.58 -7.23 2.00
C SER A 99 -2.25 -7.47 1.29
N ASP A 100 -2.26 -7.78 -0.02
CA ASP A 100 -1.02 -7.91 -0.79
C ASP A 100 -0.18 -6.62 -0.76
N LEU A 101 -0.84 -5.46 -0.85
CA LEU A 101 -0.19 -4.17 -0.74
C LEU A 101 0.35 -3.93 0.68
N GLY A 102 -0.43 -4.26 1.70
CA GLY A 102 -0.03 -4.14 3.10
C GLY A 102 1.21 -4.97 3.42
N CYS A 103 1.26 -6.23 3.01
CA CYS A 103 2.44 -7.07 3.19
C CYS A 103 3.63 -6.56 2.40
N LYS A 104 3.40 -6.01 1.19
CA LYS A 104 4.50 -5.40 0.45
C LYS A 104 5.03 -4.14 1.14
N ASN A 105 4.18 -3.41 1.85
CA ASN A 105 4.59 -2.24 2.61
C ASN A 105 5.33 -2.63 3.88
N ASP A 106 4.95 -3.74 4.52
CA ASP A 106 5.66 -4.36 5.65
C ASP A 106 7.11 -4.68 5.28
N GLU A 107 7.34 -5.27 4.10
CA GLU A 107 8.70 -5.55 3.61
C GLU A 107 9.51 -4.29 3.23
N ASN A 108 8.85 -3.15 2.99
CA ASN A 108 9.52 -1.95 2.47
C ASN A 108 9.76 -0.88 3.53
N TYR A 109 8.93 -0.85 4.58
CA TYR A 109 8.87 0.25 5.52
C TYR A 109 8.81 -0.26 6.95
N LYS A 110 9.63 0.36 7.80
CA LYS A 110 9.58 0.20 9.25
C LYS A 110 8.75 1.32 9.85
N PHE A 111 7.65 0.98 10.51
CA PHE A 111 6.77 1.96 11.15
C PHE A 111 7.13 2.18 12.63
N LEU A 112 6.87 3.39 13.13
CA LEU A 112 7.10 3.71 14.53
C LEU A 112 6.33 2.77 15.47
N GLY A 113 7.05 2.20 16.45
CA GLY A 113 6.48 1.30 17.45
C GLY A 113 6.39 -0.16 17.02
N GLU A 114 6.83 -0.51 15.81
CA GLU A 114 7.11 -1.91 15.50
C GLU A 114 8.32 -2.36 16.35
N PRO A 115 8.23 -3.51 17.06
CA PRO A 115 9.38 -4.03 17.79
C PRO A 115 10.52 -4.15 16.78
N GLY A 116 11.63 -3.48 17.07
CA GLY A 116 12.78 -3.53 16.18
C GLY A 116 13.25 -4.97 16.06
N ASP A 117 13.42 -5.44 14.83
CA ASP A 117 14.36 -6.50 14.53
C ASP A 117 15.74 -6.01 15.02
N ALA A 118 16.03 -6.28 16.29
CA ALA A 118 17.30 -6.00 16.96
C ALA A 118 18.18 -7.24 16.92
#